data_AF-A0A060SEC0-F1
#
_entry.id   AF-A0A060SEC0-F1
#
_cell.length_a   1.000
_cell.length_b   1.000
_cell.length_c   1.000
_cell.angle_alpha   90.00
_cell.angle_beta   90.00
_cell.angle_gamma   90.00
#
_symmetry.space_group_name_H-M   'P 1'
#
loop_
_entity.id
_entity.type
_entity.pdbx_description
1 polymer ?
#
loop_
_entity_poly.entity_id
_entity_poly.type
_entity_poly.pdbx_seq_one_letter_code
_entity_poly.pdbx_strand_id
1 'polypeptide(L)'
;MSFSTEPDASSRYPTFQDALARRILAHPGIGDHQSDSQEDADALDDFASYLARELWSFLPPVLREAPYEDRASVPDVEDLSLENIPTSFTDSLISYGLVEDEESAVVFLRRVLRDYVADACAPPPVWSKTRTKECEICEREVPLTYHHLIPREVHDKVRKKKWHPESMLNSVAWLCR
;
A
#
# COMPACT_ATOMS: atom_id res chain seq x y z
N MET A 1 14.67 25.95 3.87
CA MET A 1 13.52 25.64 3.00
C MET A 1 13.11 24.23 3.36
N SER A 2 12.15 24.11 4.29
CA SER A 2 11.74 22.82 4.85
C SER A 2 10.50 22.36 4.09
N PHE A 3 10.65 21.38 3.21
CA PHE A 3 9.52 20.65 2.64
C PHE A 3 9.22 19.47 3.57
N SER A 4 8.45 19.72 4.61
CA SER A 4 7.71 18.67 5.30
C SER A 4 6.45 18.43 4.47
N THR A 5 6.51 17.47 3.55
CA THR A 5 5.30 16.95 2.92
C THR A 5 4.81 15.81 3.81
N GLU A 6 3.83 16.09 4.64
CA GLU A 6 3.04 15.04 5.30
C GLU A 6 2.45 14.12 4.22
N PRO A 7 2.41 12.80 4.42
CA PRO A 7 1.80 11.89 3.46
C PRO A 7 0.29 12.17 3.42
N ASP A 8 -0.15 12.77 2.32
CA ASP A 8 -1.56 12.94 1.96
C ASP A 8 -2.29 11.59 2.07
N ALA A 9 -3.50 11.56 2.64
CA ALA A 9 -4.31 10.34 2.76
C ALA A 9 -4.71 9.74 1.38
N SER A 10 -4.48 10.46 0.28
CA SER A 10 -4.59 9.98 -1.11
C SER A 10 -3.29 9.38 -1.64
N SER A 11 -2.20 9.40 -0.87
CA SER A 11 -0.93 8.82 -1.26
C SER A 11 -1.02 7.30 -1.17
N ARG A 12 -0.79 6.63 -2.31
CA ARG A 12 -0.61 5.17 -2.35
C ARG A 12 0.75 4.72 -1.79
N TYR A 13 1.45 5.64 -1.13
CA TYR A 13 2.76 5.45 -0.53
C TYR A 13 2.78 4.34 0.52
N PRO A 14 1.81 4.24 1.47
CA PRO A 14 1.81 3.15 2.45
C PRO A 14 1.69 1.78 1.79
N THR A 15 0.84 1.64 0.76
CA THR A 15 0.71 0.38 0.00
C THR A 15 2.01 0.01 -0.72
N PHE A 16 2.74 0.99 -1.24
CA PHE A 16 4.05 0.77 -1.85
C PHE A 16 5.11 0.37 -0.82
N GLN A 17 5.15 1.06 0.32
CA GLN A 17 6.03 0.72 1.44
C GLN A 17 5.77 -0.72 1.92
N ASP A 18 4.51 -1.11 2.10
CA ASP A 18 4.13 -2.46 2.50
C ASP A 18 4.59 -3.50 1.47
N ALA A 19 4.42 -3.22 0.17
CA ALA A 19 4.89 -4.11 -0.89
C ALA A 19 6.42 -4.29 -0.86
N LEU A 20 7.16 -3.20 -0.62
CA LEU A 20 8.61 -3.22 -0.49
C LEU A 20 9.05 -4.01 0.74
N ALA A 21 8.48 -3.71 1.91
CA ALA A 21 8.79 -4.36 3.17
C ALA A 21 8.55 -5.88 3.11
N ARG A 22 7.40 -6.32 2.57
CA ARG A 22 7.12 -7.74 2.37
C ARG A 22 8.14 -8.43 1.46
N ARG A 23 8.69 -7.71 0.48
CA ARG A 23 9.71 -8.27 -0.43
C ARG A 23 11.06 -8.41 0.24
N ILE A 24 11.45 -7.45 1.08
CA ILE A 24 12.65 -7.50 1.92
C ILE A 24 12.54 -8.69 2.89
N LEU A 25 11.41 -8.83 3.59
CA LEU A 25 11.18 -9.92 4.54
C LEU A 25 11.14 -11.30 3.88
N ALA A 26 10.68 -11.39 2.62
CA ALA A 26 10.68 -12.62 1.85
C ALA A 26 12.07 -13.02 1.32
N HIS A 27 13.09 -12.18 1.51
CA HIS A 27 14.43 -12.47 1.04
C HIS A 27 15.09 -13.57 1.91
N PRO A 28 15.65 -14.63 1.29
CA PRO A 28 16.42 -15.64 2.02
C PRO A 28 17.58 -14.98 2.77
N GLY A 29 17.73 -15.24 4.07
CA GLY A 29 18.80 -14.68 4.91
C GLY A 29 18.38 -13.56 5.88
N ILE A 30 17.26 -12.86 5.64
CA ILE A 30 16.72 -11.88 6.61
C ILE A 30 15.80 -12.56 7.64
N GLY A 31 15.03 -13.57 7.21
CA GLY A 31 14.09 -14.30 8.08
C GLY A 31 14.68 -15.50 8.85
N ASP A 32 15.94 -15.87 8.60
CA ASP A 32 16.56 -17.04 9.25
C ASP A 32 17.18 -16.72 10.63
N HIS A 33 17.45 -15.44 10.90
CA HIS A 33 17.87 -14.97 12.22
C HIS A 33 16.62 -14.63 13.03
N GLN A 34 16.09 -15.62 13.76
CA GLN A 34 15.10 -15.39 14.83
C GLN A 34 15.74 -14.57 15.97
N SER A 35 15.88 -13.27 15.81
CA SER A 35 15.80 -12.33 16.92
C SER A 35 14.43 -11.64 16.80
N ASP A 36 13.47 -12.18 17.55
CA ASP A 36 12.09 -11.68 17.66
C ASP A 36 12.06 -10.38 18.50
N SER A 37 13.06 -9.51 18.33
CA SER A 37 13.24 -8.29 19.09
C SER A 37 12.50 -7.14 18.40
N GLN A 38 11.75 -6.36 19.18
CA GLN A 38 11.05 -5.18 18.66
C GLN A 38 12.03 -4.20 17.98
N GLU A 39 13.26 -4.12 18.46
CA GLU A 39 14.31 -3.25 17.91
C GLU A 39 14.69 -3.63 16.47
N ASP A 40 14.77 -4.94 16.16
CA ASP A 40 15.05 -5.41 14.79
C ASP A 40 13.87 -5.15 13.86
N ALA A 41 12.63 -5.31 14.35
CA ALA A 41 11.43 -5.01 13.59
C ALA A 41 11.31 -3.51 13.26
N ASP A 42 11.58 -2.65 14.24
CA ASP A 42 11.57 -1.20 14.07
C ASP A 42 12.68 -0.76 13.10
N ALA A 43 13.88 -1.35 13.19
CA ALA A 43 14.98 -1.07 12.27
C ALA A 43 14.68 -1.47 10.82
N LEU A 44 13.98 -2.60 10.62
CA LEU A 44 13.53 -3.04 9.29
C LEU A 44 12.46 -2.12 8.71
N ASP A 45 11.51 -1.65 9.53
CA ASP A 45 10.49 -0.69 9.09
C ASP A 45 11.10 0.66 8.72
N ASP A 46 12.06 1.15 9.52
CA ASP A 46 12.82 2.37 9.22
C ASP A 46 13.61 2.23 7.91
N PHE A 47 14.24 1.08 7.68
CA PHE A 47 14.97 0.78 6.45
C PHE A 47 14.04 0.73 5.23
N ALA A 48 12.92 0.01 5.32
CA ALA A 48 11.92 -0.05 4.26
C ALA A 48 11.33 1.35 3.97
N SER A 49 11.04 2.13 5.01
CA SER A 49 10.58 3.51 4.91
C SER A 49 11.57 4.42 4.20
N TYR A 50 12.87 4.27 4.50
CA TYR A 50 13.94 5.01 3.85
C TYR A 50 13.99 4.71 2.34
N LEU A 51 14.06 3.43 1.96
CA LEU A 51 14.11 3.01 0.55
C LEU A 51 12.85 3.39 -0.21
N ALA A 52 11.68 3.23 0.43
CA ALA A 52 10.40 3.60 -0.18
C ALA A 52 10.35 5.10 -0.50
N ARG A 53 10.82 5.95 0.42
CA ARG A 53 10.86 7.40 0.23
C ARG A 53 11.79 7.83 -0.90
N GLU A 54 12.96 7.19 -0.99
CA GLU A 54 13.87 7.43 -2.11
C GLU A 54 13.17 7.10 -3.43
N LEU A 55 12.67 5.88 -3.58
CA LEU A 55 12.06 5.42 -4.83
C LEU A 55 10.77 6.13 -5.22
N TRP A 56 9.90 6.45 -4.27
CA TRP A 56 8.55 6.96 -4.55
C TRP A 56 8.57 8.22 -5.43
N SER A 57 9.55 9.10 -5.19
CA SER A 57 9.71 10.33 -5.96
C SER A 57 10.09 10.08 -7.43
N PHE A 58 10.74 8.95 -7.73
CA PHE A 58 11.19 8.56 -9.07
C PHE A 58 10.14 7.74 -9.84
N LEU A 59 9.14 7.19 -9.16
CA LEU A 59 8.09 6.44 -9.85
C LEU A 59 7.27 7.34 -10.79
N PRO A 60 6.86 6.85 -11.96
CA PRO A 60 5.93 7.57 -12.83
C PRO A 60 4.65 7.99 -12.09
N PRO A 61 4.07 9.17 -12.37
CA PRO A 61 2.83 9.62 -11.76
C PRO A 61 1.68 8.61 -11.89
N VAL A 62 1.62 7.89 -13.01
CA VAL A 62 0.62 6.85 -13.29
C VAL A 62 0.62 5.74 -12.23
N LEU A 63 1.78 5.40 -11.66
CA LEU A 63 1.88 4.43 -10.57
C LEU A 63 1.50 5.04 -9.22
N ARG A 64 1.86 6.30 -8.96
CA ARG A 64 1.56 6.98 -7.69
C ARG A 64 0.07 7.27 -7.52
N GLU A 65 -0.62 7.51 -8.63
CA GLU A 65 -2.04 7.82 -8.69
C GLU A 65 -2.87 6.60 -9.12
N ALA A 66 -2.30 5.39 -9.07
CA ALA A 66 -2.94 4.16 -9.53
C ALA A 66 -4.39 4.07 -9.00
N PRO A 67 -5.40 4.10 -9.90
CA PRO A 67 -6.77 4.16 -9.47
C PRO A 67 -7.20 2.82 -8.88
N TYR A 68 -8.10 2.92 -7.93
CA TYR A 68 -8.84 1.79 -7.44
C TYR A 68 -9.73 1.25 -8.58
N GLU A 69 -9.83 -0.07 -8.72
CA GLU A 69 -10.70 -0.76 -9.71
C GLU A 69 -10.31 -0.65 -11.20
N ASP A 70 -9.35 0.19 -11.59
CA ASP A 70 -8.96 0.34 -13.00
C ASP A 70 -7.50 -0.07 -13.27
N ARG A 71 -7.22 -1.38 -13.12
CA ARG A 71 -5.93 -1.99 -13.48
C ARG A 71 -5.59 -1.78 -14.96
N ALA A 72 -6.58 -1.64 -15.83
CA ALA A 72 -6.37 -1.46 -17.26
C ALA A 72 -5.77 -0.09 -17.61
N SER A 73 -5.94 0.90 -16.72
CA SER A 73 -5.31 2.22 -16.85
C SER A 73 -3.84 2.27 -16.44
N VAL A 74 -3.35 1.25 -15.71
CA VAL A 74 -1.96 1.18 -15.24
C VAL A 74 -1.13 0.35 -16.24
N PRO A 75 -0.01 0.87 -16.76
CA PRO A 75 0.85 0.13 -17.67
C PRO A 75 1.41 -1.15 -17.02
N ASP A 76 1.76 -2.15 -17.83
CA ASP A 76 2.48 -3.30 -17.32
C ASP A 76 3.82 -2.84 -16.73
N VAL A 77 4.18 -3.40 -15.57
CA VAL A 77 5.43 -3.09 -14.88
C VAL A 77 6.64 -3.47 -15.73
N GLU A 78 6.48 -4.48 -16.59
CA GLU A 78 7.54 -4.91 -17.52
C GLU A 78 7.82 -3.87 -18.62
N ASP A 79 6.82 -3.04 -18.98
CA ASP A 79 6.95 -2.00 -19.99
C ASP A 79 7.51 -0.68 -19.42
N LEU A 80 7.73 -0.61 -18.11
CA LEU A 80 8.26 0.60 -17.46
C LEU A 80 9.78 0.69 -17.62
N SER A 81 10.24 1.83 -18.14
CA SER A 81 11.65 2.21 -18.14
C SER A 81 12.11 2.54 -16.72
N LEU A 82 12.75 1.57 -16.06
CA LEU A 82 13.39 1.71 -14.75
C LEU A 82 14.87 2.12 -14.89
N GLU A 83 15.22 2.88 -15.92
CA GLU A 83 16.62 3.22 -16.25
C GLU A 83 17.22 4.29 -15.33
N ASN A 84 16.40 4.92 -14.47
CA ASN A 84 16.83 5.99 -13.56
C ASN A 84 16.50 5.64 -12.09
N ILE A 85 16.85 4.42 -11.66
CA ILE A 85 16.78 4.07 -10.24
C ILE A 85 17.89 4.84 -9.50
N PRO A 86 17.61 5.42 -8.32
CA PRO A 86 18.63 6.08 -7.52
C PRO A 86 19.76 5.11 -7.17
N THR A 87 21.02 5.53 -7.38
CA THR A 87 22.18 4.71 -7.04
C THR A 87 22.21 4.36 -5.54
N SER A 88 21.73 5.25 -4.68
CA SER A 88 21.59 5.03 -3.23
C SER A 88 20.70 3.83 -2.90
N PHE A 89 19.64 3.60 -3.67
CA PHE A 89 18.76 2.45 -3.52
C PHE A 89 19.50 1.15 -3.88
N THR A 90 20.16 1.13 -5.03
CA THR A 90 20.95 -0.02 -5.49
C THR A 90 22.09 -0.34 -4.52
N ASP A 91 22.86 0.66 -4.12
CA ASP A 91 23.96 0.52 -3.17
C ASP A 91 23.48 -0.01 -1.82
N SER A 92 22.32 0.46 -1.36
CA SER A 92 21.71 -0.05 -0.12
C SER A 92 21.30 -1.51 -0.26
N LEU A 93 20.64 -1.91 -1.35
CA LEU A 93 20.28 -3.32 -1.54
C LEU A 93 21.51 -4.23 -1.60
N ILE A 94 22.57 -3.82 -2.31
CA ILE A 94 23.82 -4.60 -2.42
C ILE A 94 24.53 -4.68 -1.07
N SER A 95 24.65 -3.55 -0.36
CA SER A 95 25.32 -3.47 0.94
C SER A 95 24.67 -4.38 1.99
N TYR A 96 23.34 -4.49 1.97
CA TYR A 96 22.59 -5.38 2.86
C TYR A 96 22.43 -6.81 2.32
N GLY A 97 23.05 -7.14 1.17
CA GLY A 97 23.01 -8.49 0.59
C GLY A 97 21.64 -8.91 0.05
N LEU A 98 20.76 -7.95 -0.23
CA LEU A 98 19.43 -8.18 -0.81
C LEU A 98 19.49 -8.47 -2.31
N VAL A 99 20.55 -8.00 -2.97
CA VAL A 99 20.80 -8.23 -4.40
C VAL A 99 22.31 -8.31 -4.63
N GLU A 100 22.73 -9.01 -5.68
CA GLU A 100 24.15 -9.18 -6.01
C GLU A 100 24.72 -8.00 -6.82
N ASP A 101 23.88 -7.35 -7.61
CA ASP A 101 24.27 -6.36 -8.61
C ASP A 101 23.09 -5.42 -8.98
N GLU A 102 23.38 -4.43 -9.83
CA GLU A 102 22.40 -3.43 -10.30
C GLU A 102 21.26 -4.03 -11.13
N GLU A 103 21.53 -5.01 -11.99
CA GLU A 103 20.51 -5.70 -12.79
C GLU A 103 19.53 -6.45 -11.88
N SER A 104 20.07 -7.11 -10.85
CA SER A 104 19.31 -7.77 -9.79
C SER A 104 18.46 -6.77 -8.97
N ALA A 105 18.96 -5.54 -8.74
CA ALA A 105 18.20 -4.46 -8.10
C ALA A 105 16.98 -4.02 -8.93
N VAL A 106 17.14 -3.93 -10.26
CA VAL A 106 16.02 -3.61 -11.16
C VAL A 106 14.98 -4.73 -11.14
N VAL A 107 15.42 -6.00 -11.18
CA VAL A 107 14.51 -7.16 -11.09
C VAL A 107 13.76 -7.19 -9.76
N PHE A 108 14.46 -6.86 -8.66
CA PHE A 108 13.85 -6.70 -7.35
C PHE A 108 12.77 -5.61 -7.35
N LEU A 109 13.06 -4.43 -7.89
CA LEU A 109 12.10 -3.33 -7.99
C LEU A 109 10.88 -3.70 -8.85
N ARG A 110 11.07 -4.37 -10.00
CA ARG A 110 9.95 -4.84 -10.84
C ARG A 110 9.00 -5.75 -10.06
N ARG A 111 9.56 -6.63 -9.23
CA ARG A 111 8.77 -7.51 -8.37
C ARG A 111 7.97 -6.72 -7.33
N VAL A 112 8.59 -5.77 -6.66
CA VAL A 112 7.92 -4.87 -5.69
C VAL A 112 6.78 -4.11 -6.37
N LEU A 113 7.03 -3.53 -7.55
CA LEU A 113 6.03 -2.78 -8.31
C LEU A 113 4.86 -3.67 -8.75
N ARG A 114 5.12 -4.93 -9.11
CA ARG A 114 4.06 -5.89 -9.44
C ARG A 114 3.13 -6.13 -8.26
N ASP A 115 3.70 -6.38 -7.09
CA ASP A 115 2.95 -6.60 -5.85
C ASP A 115 2.18 -5.33 -5.45
N TYR A 116 2.83 -4.16 -5.54
CA TYR A 116 2.22 -2.86 -5.29
C TYR A 116 1.02 -2.60 -6.20
N VAL A 117 1.15 -2.77 -7.52
CA VAL A 117 0.02 -2.49 -8.43
C VAL A 117 -1.10 -3.51 -8.24
N ALA A 118 -0.78 -4.76 -7.89
CA ALA A 118 -1.81 -5.75 -7.52
C ALA A 118 -2.63 -5.30 -6.31
N ASP A 119 -1.97 -4.78 -5.26
CA ASP A 119 -2.62 -4.29 -4.06
C ASP A 119 -3.33 -2.94 -4.26
N ALA A 120 -2.70 -2.00 -4.96
CA ALA A 120 -3.25 -0.67 -5.20
C ALA A 120 -4.51 -0.72 -6.08
N CYS A 121 -4.56 -1.66 -7.02
CA CYS A 121 -5.73 -1.91 -7.88
C CYS A 121 -6.63 -3.04 -7.36
N ALA A 122 -6.37 -3.59 -6.17
CA ALA A 122 -7.22 -4.62 -5.59
C ALA A 122 -8.66 -4.09 -5.42
N PRO A 123 -9.68 -4.94 -5.63
CA PRO A 123 -11.05 -4.54 -5.40
C PRO A 123 -11.27 -4.19 -3.92
N PRO A 124 -12.34 -3.45 -3.62
CA PRO A 124 -12.66 -3.12 -2.25
C PRO A 124 -12.72 -4.31 -1.32
N PRO A 125 -12.30 -4.12 -0.05
CA PRO A 125 -12.57 -5.13 0.95
C PRO A 125 -14.08 -5.39 0.95
N VAL A 126 -14.44 -6.67 1.01
CA VAL A 126 -15.84 -7.04 1.20
C VAL A 126 -16.26 -6.46 2.55
N TRP A 127 -17.01 -5.38 2.56
CA TRP A 127 -17.33 -4.57 3.75
C TRP A 127 -17.99 -5.38 4.89
N SER A 128 -18.61 -6.52 4.60
CA SER A 128 -19.12 -7.43 5.64
C SER A 128 -18.02 -8.14 6.44
N LYS A 129 -16.78 -8.18 5.93
CA LYS A 129 -15.60 -8.78 6.58
C LYS A 129 -14.78 -7.77 7.38
N THR A 130 -15.11 -6.49 7.34
CA THR A 130 -14.39 -5.43 8.09
C THR A 130 -14.83 -5.33 9.55
N ARG A 131 -15.52 -6.34 10.08
CA ARG A 131 -16.06 -6.29 11.44
C ARG A 131 -14.96 -6.18 12.49
N THR A 132 -14.97 -5.07 13.20
CA THR A 132 -14.12 -4.80 14.37
C THR A 132 -14.69 -5.42 15.65
N LYS A 133 -13.90 -5.42 16.73
CA LYS A 133 -14.35 -5.80 18.08
C LYS A 133 -15.03 -4.64 18.82
N GLU A 134 -14.63 -3.42 18.48
CA GLU A 134 -15.05 -2.18 19.15
C GLU A 134 -15.92 -1.33 18.22
N CYS A 135 -16.80 -0.54 18.81
CA CYS A 135 -17.65 0.39 18.07
C CYS A 135 -16.79 1.48 17.41
N GLU A 136 -16.90 1.65 16.10
CA GLU A 136 -16.07 2.60 15.33
C GLU A 136 -16.34 4.09 15.64
N ILE A 137 -17.36 4.39 16.47
CA ILE A 137 -17.65 5.77 16.92
C ILE A 137 -17.25 6.00 18.39
N CYS A 138 -17.50 5.04 19.26
CA CYS A 138 -17.32 5.23 20.71
C CYS A 138 -16.25 4.32 21.32
N GLU A 139 -15.58 3.51 20.51
CA GLU A 139 -14.41 2.69 20.85
C GLU A 139 -14.64 1.66 21.97
N ARG A 140 -15.90 1.43 22.36
CA ARG A 140 -16.25 0.41 23.36
C ARG A 140 -16.32 -0.98 22.72
N GLU A 141 -15.75 -1.97 23.39
CA GLU A 141 -15.92 -3.39 23.06
C GLU A 141 -17.30 -3.88 23.48
N VAL A 142 -18.28 -3.76 22.57
CA VAL A 142 -19.69 -4.11 22.79
C VAL A 142 -20.28 -4.83 21.57
N PRO A 143 -21.43 -5.51 21.68
CA PRO A 143 -22.09 -6.10 20.52
C PRO A 143 -22.40 -5.07 19.43
N LEU A 144 -21.80 -5.27 18.25
CA LEU A 144 -21.93 -4.36 17.11
C LEU A 144 -23.03 -4.79 16.15
N THR A 145 -23.57 -3.81 15.45
CA THR A 145 -24.56 -3.97 14.39
C THR A 145 -24.07 -3.31 13.10
N TYR A 146 -24.43 -3.94 11.98
CA TYR A 146 -24.03 -3.57 10.63
C TYR A 146 -24.85 -2.38 10.13
N HIS A 147 -24.20 -1.23 9.90
CA HIS A 147 -24.85 -0.01 9.44
C HIS A 147 -24.29 0.43 8.09
N HIS A 148 -25.17 0.69 7.11
CA HIS A 148 -24.75 1.26 5.84
C HIS A 148 -24.45 2.75 5.98
N LEU A 149 -23.29 3.19 5.49
CA LEU A 149 -22.94 4.61 5.43
C LEU A 149 -23.78 5.35 4.38
N ILE A 150 -24.02 4.70 3.24
CA ILE A 150 -24.91 5.18 2.19
C ILE A 150 -26.14 4.27 2.17
N PRO A 151 -27.35 4.78 2.49
CA PRO A 151 -28.57 3.98 2.45
C PRO A 151 -28.78 3.34 1.07
N ARG A 152 -29.09 2.03 1.03
CA ARG A 152 -29.26 1.29 -0.23
C ARG A 152 -30.29 1.92 -1.17
N GLU A 153 -31.35 2.50 -0.59
CA GLU A 153 -32.42 3.19 -1.33
C GLU A 153 -31.94 4.38 -2.15
N VAL A 154 -30.79 4.98 -1.77
CA VAL A 154 -30.23 6.13 -2.49
C VAL A 154 -29.07 5.77 -3.41
N HIS A 155 -28.68 4.49 -3.51
CA HIS A 155 -27.53 4.06 -4.34
C HIS A 155 -27.67 4.49 -5.80
N ASP A 156 -28.84 4.29 -6.41
CA ASP A 156 -29.07 4.70 -7.80
C ASP A 156 -28.94 6.21 -8.00
N LYS A 157 -29.37 6.99 -7.01
CA LYS A 157 -29.21 8.45 -7.04
C LYS A 157 -27.75 8.85 -6.90
N VAL A 158 -27.00 8.20 -6.01
CA VAL A 158 -25.55 8.43 -5.82
C VAL A 158 -24.78 8.08 -7.09
N ARG A 159 -25.08 6.96 -7.74
CA ARG A 159 -24.49 6.55 -9.03
C ARG A 159 -24.79 7.56 -10.13
N LYS A 160 -26.06 7.93 -10.31
CA LYS A 160 -26.48 8.89 -11.34
C LYS A 160 -25.84 10.26 -11.16
N LYS A 161 -25.66 10.70 -9.92
CA LYS A 161 -25.06 12.00 -9.60
C LYS A 161 -23.54 11.96 -9.42
N LYS A 162 -22.91 10.78 -9.50
CA LYS A 162 -21.47 10.57 -9.27
C LYS A 162 -20.98 11.20 -7.95
N TRP A 163 -21.79 11.10 -6.90
CA TRP A 163 -21.45 11.69 -5.58
C TRP A 163 -20.36 10.89 -4.86
N HIS A 164 -20.35 9.58 -5.05
CA HIS A 164 -19.33 8.67 -4.54
C HIS A 164 -18.97 7.65 -5.62
N PRO A 165 -17.75 7.08 -5.61
CA PRO A 165 -17.40 5.96 -6.47
C PRO A 165 -18.26 4.74 -6.15
N GLU A 166 -18.44 3.85 -7.12
CA GLU A 166 -19.32 2.67 -6.98
C GLU A 166 -18.86 1.73 -5.86
N SER A 167 -17.54 1.63 -5.66
CA SER A 167 -16.88 0.96 -4.54
C SER A 167 -17.40 1.32 -3.15
N MET A 168 -17.77 2.60 -2.96
CA MET A 168 -18.15 3.16 -1.67
C MET A 168 -19.63 2.98 -1.36
N LEU A 169 -20.46 2.55 -2.31
CA LEU A 169 -21.90 2.38 -2.09
C LEU A 169 -22.20 1.35 -1.01
N ASN A 170 -21.40 0.29 -0.95
CA ASN A 170 -21.56 -0.77 0.03
C ASN A 170 -20.75 -0.55 1.31
N SER A 171 -20.14 0.63 1.48
CA SER A 171 -19.40 0.96 2.70
C SER A 171 -20.32 0.92 3.93
N VAL A 172 -19.78 0.36 5.00
CA VAL A 172 -20.51 0.11 6.26
C VAL A 172 -19.66 0.45 7.46
N ALA A 173 -20.34 0.69 8.56
CA ALA A 173 -19.75 0.85 9.87
C ALA A 173 -20.30 -0.19 10.87
N TRP A 174 -19.47 -0.56 11.83
CA TRP A 174 -19.81 -1.48 12.91
C TRP A 174 -20.03 -0.71 14.20
N LEU A 175 -21.31 -0.46 14.51
CA LEU A 175 -21.71 0.46 15.56
C LEU A 175 -22.47 -0.25 16.68
N CYS A 176 -22.30 0.28 17.90
CA CYS A 176 -23.18 -0.05 19.00
C CYS A 176 -24.61 0.48 18.75
N ARG A 177 -25.57 -0.06 19.49
CA ARG A 177 -26.95 0.47 19.50
C ARG A 177 -27.08 1.74 20.32
#